data_AF-A0A1G1PGK7-F1
#
_entry.id   AF-A0A1G1PGK7-F1
#
_cell.length_a   1.000
_cell.length_b   1.000
_cell.length_c   1.000
_cell.angle_alpha   90.00
_cell.angle_beta   90.00
_cell.angle_gamma   90.00
#
_symmetry.space_group_name_H-M   'P 1'
#
loop_
_entity.id
_entity.type
_entity.pdbx_description
1 polymer ?
#
loop_
_entity_poly.entity_id
_entity_poly.type
_entity_poly.pdbx_seq_one_letter_code
_entity_poly.pdbx_strand_id
1 'polypeptide(L)'
;MPVRTFKRKLGPKKRDRDKGLPIRKKVCRFCMDKVNTIDYKDVRRLEAFIGGRGKIVSTRVSGNCAKHQRQVARAIKRARFVSLVPYIRL
;
A
#
# COMPACT_ATOMS: atom_id res chain seq x y z
N MET A 1 19.79 -26.40 37.85
CA MET A 1 18.54 -26.92 37.26
C MET A 1 18.52 -26.58 35.77
N PRO A 2 18.46 -27.55 34.83
CA PRO A 2 18.47 -27.24 33.41
C PRO A 2 17.07 -26.81 32.94
N VAL A 3 16.97 -25.59 32.39
CA VAL A 3 15.78 -25.08 31.73
C VAL A 3 15.48 -25.93 30.48
N ARG A 4 14.37 -26.65 30.50
CA ARG A 4 13.86 -27.43 29.37
C ARG A 4 13.59 -26.49 28.19
N THR A 5 14.45 -26.50 27.18
CA THR A 5 14.22 -25.78 25.93
C THR A 5 13.07 -26.44 25.15
N PHE A 6 11.92 -25.78 25.08
CA PHE A 6 10.76 -26.22 24.34
C PHE A 6 11.02 -26.02 22.83
N LYS A 7 11.59 -27.04 22.15
CA LYS A 7 11.77 -27.04 20.68
C LYS A 7 10.38 -27.06 20.00
N ARG A 8 9.88 -25.90 19.59
CA ARG A 8 8.73 -25.79 18.68
C ARG A 8 9.13 -26.36 17.30
N LYS A 9 8.70 -27.58 16.99
CA LYS A 9 8.85 -28.18 15.66
C LYS A 9 7.93 -27.41 14.68
N LEU A 10 8.52 -26.64 13.78
CA LEU A 10 7.83 -26.05 12.64
C LEU A 10 7.45 -27.18 11.67
N GLY A 11 6.16 -27.48 11.56
CA GLY A 11 5.63 -28.48 10.64
C GLY A 11 5.77 -28.07 9.16
N PRO A 12 5.61 -29.02 8.21
CA PRO A 12 5.91 -28.80 6.80
C PRO A 12 4.95 -27.80 6.17
N LYS A 13 5.53 -26.81 5.47
CA LYS A 13 4.85 -25.70 4.80
C LYS A 13 4.05 -26.24 3.60
N LYS A 14 2.74 -26.43 3.77
CA LYS A 14 1.88 -27.03 2.74
C LYS A 14 1.42 -26.02 1.68
N ARG A 15 1.64 -26.46 0.44
CA ARG A 15 0.85 -26.26 -0.80
C ARG A 15 1.12 -24.99 -1.60
N ASP A 16 1.94 -25.19 -2.63
CA ASP A 16 1.90 -24.49 -3.91
C ASP A 16 0.46 -24.49 -4.45
N ARG A 17 -0.31 -23.49 -4.04
CA ARG A 17 -1.65 -23.24 -4.59
C ARG A 17 -1.48 -22.38 -5.83
N ASP A 18 -1.75 -23.03 -6.95
CA ASP A 18 -2.31 -22.48 -8.17
C ASP A 18 -1.54 -21.28 -8.75
N LYS A 19 -0.76 -21.57 -9.80
CA LYS A 19 -0.23 -20.59 -10.74
C LYS A 19 -1.40 -19.91 -11.46
N GLY A 20 -2.11 -19.02 -10.77
CA GLY A 20 -3.04 -18.09 -11.38
C GLY A 20 -2.32 -17.29 -12.47
N LEU A 21 -3.05 -16.99 -13.55
CA LEU A 21 -2.55 -16.24 -14.70
C LEU A 21 -1.64 -15.08 -14.26
N PRO A 22 -0.49 -14.86 -14.94
CA PRO A 22 0.44 -13.81 -14.56
C PRO A 22 -0.29 -12.47 -14.58
N ILE A 23 -0.61 -11.95 -13.40
CA ILE A 23 -1.15 -10.61 -13.24
C ILE A 23 -0.07 -9.67 -13.79
N ARG A 24 -0.36 -9.05 -14.94
CA ARG A 24 0.52 -8.06 -15.56
C ARG A 24 0.85 -7.02 -14.50
N LYS A 25 2.12 -6.96 -14.10
CA LYS A 25 2.59 -6.00 -13.10
C LYS A 25 2.43 -4.61 -13.69
N LYS A 26 1.50 -3.83 -13.15
CA LYS A 26 1.39 -2.41 -13.48
C LYS A 26 2.67 -1.71 -13.06
N VAL A 27 3.22 -0.88 -13.94
CA VAL A 27 4.43 -0.09 -13.64
C VAL A 27 4.04 1.04 -12.67
N CYS A 28 4.89 1.31 -11.69
CA CYS A 28 4.64 2.37 -10.74
C CYS A 28 4.85 3.74 -11.41
N ARG A 29 3.77 4.52 -11.50
CA ARG A 29 3.76 5.87 -12.08
C ARG A 29 4.82 6.79 -11.44
N PHE A 30 4.93 6.78 -10.10
CA PHE A 30 5.92 7.59 -9.39
C PHE A 30 7.37 7.21 -9.69
N CYS A 31 7.66 5.93 -9.96
CA CYS A 31 8.99 5.51 -10.37
C CYS A 31 9.34 6.02 -11.77
N MET A 32 8.36 6.04 -12.68
CA MET A 32 8.55 6.55 -14.04
C MET A 32 8.74 8.08 -14.05
N ASP A 33 7.93 8.77 -13.26
CA ASP A 33 7.98 10.23 -13.13
C ASP A 33 9.18 10.71 -12.29
N LYS A 34 10.03 9.79 -11.77
CA LYS A 34 11.19 10.06 -10.89
C LYS A 34 10.86 10.99 -9.72
N VAL A 35 9.64 10.89 -9.19
CA VAL A 35 9.21 11.71 -8.05
C VAL A 35 9.72 11.08 -6.77
N ASN A 36 10.73 11.70 -6.14
CA ASN A 36 11.36 11.18 -4.93
C ASN A 36 10.51 11.36 -3.66
N THR A 37 9.70 12.43 -3.62
CA THR A 37 8.94 12.81 -2.43
C THR A 37 7.50 13.15 -2.80
N ILE A 38 6.55 12.57 -2.05
CA ILE A 38 5.11 12.78 -2.23
C ILE A 38 4.60 13.54 -1.02
N ASP A 39 4.27 14.81 -1.22
CA ASP A 39 3.79 15.68 -0.17
C ASP A 39 2.26 15.68 -0.05
N TYR A 40 1.77 16.05 1.14
CA TYR A 40 0.33 16.15 1.41
C TYR A 40 -0.33 17.38 0.77
N LYS A 41 0.47 18.33 0.30
CA LYS A 41 0.03 19.58 -0.34
C LYS A 41 -0.51 19.35 -1.75
N ASP A 42 -0.06 18.30 -2.42
CA ASP A 42 -0.43 17.97 -3.80
C ASP A 42 -1.79 17.24 -3.86
N VAL A 43 -2.88 17.94 -3.55
CA VAL A 43 -4.22 17.34 -3.44
C VAL A 43 -4.63 16.62 -4.72
N ARG A 44 -4.38 17.21 -5.89
CA ARG A 44 -4.70 16.62 -7.21
C ARG A 44 -4.07 15.24 -7.42
N ARG A 45 -2.84 15.04 -6.94
CA ARG A 45 -2.14 13.75 -7.05
C ARG A 45 -2.73 12.74 -6.09
N LEU A 46 -3.08 13.17 -4.87
CA LEU A 46 -3.61 12.31 -3.81
C LEU A 46 -5.05 11.86 -4.09
N GLU A 47 -5.88 12.71 -4.70
CA GLU A 47 -7.25 12.39 -5.10
C GLU A 47 -7.33 11.18 -6.03
N ALA A 48 -6.38 11.01 -6.94
CA ALA A 48 -6.30 9.84 -7.82
C ALA A 48 -6.08 8.52 -7.07
N PHE A 49 -5.55 8.57 -5.83
CA PHE A 49 -5.35 7.39 -4.96
C PHE A 49 -6.47 7.21 -3.94
N ILE A 50 -7.58 7.94 -4.10
CA ILE A 50 -8.74 7.85 -3.23
C ILE A 50 -9.92 7.36 -4.06
N GLY A 51 -10.54 6.27 -3.61
CA GLY A 51 -11.74 5.74 -4.26
C GLY A 51 -12.95 6.62 -3.96
N GLY A 52 -14.06 6.38 -4.67
CA GLY A 52 -15.30 7.16 -4.54
C GLY A 52 -15.77 7.37 -3.09
N ARG A 53 -15.64 6.35 -2.22
CA ARG A 53 -16.02 6.40 -0.79
C ARG A 53 -15.02 7.11 0.13
N GLY A 54 -14.01 7.79 -0.40
CA GLY A 54 -12.96 8.42 0.40
C GLY A 54 -11.91 7.45 0.93
N LYS A 55 -11.97 6.14 0.64
CA LYS A 55 -10.98 5.13 1.07
C LYS A 55 -9.72 5.17 0.21
N ILE A 56 -8.56 4.88 0.80
CA ILE A 56 -7.29 4.77 0.07
C ILE A 56 -7.33 3.53 -0.82
N VAL A 57 -7.02 3.68 -2.11
CA VAL A 57 -6.98 2.54 -3.05
C VAL A 57 -5.80 1.62 -2.74
N SER A 58 -6.00 0.32 -2.96
CA SER A 58 -4.94 -0.67 -2.75
C SER A 58 -3.90 -0.63 -3.87
N THR A 59 -2.68 -1.08 -3.56
CA THR A 59 -1.57 -1.23 -4.52
C THR A 59 -1.92 -2.04 -5.76
N ARG A 60 -2.84 -3.00 -5.66
CA ARG A 60 -3.25 -3.83 -6.81
C ARG A 60 -4.02 -3.02 -7.85
N VAL A 61 -4.81 -2.05 -7.40
CA VAL A 61 -5.60 -1.19 -8.28
C VAL A 61 -4.69 -0.13 -8.89
N SER A 62 -3.90 0.54 -8.05
CA SER A 62 -3.13 1.72 -8.44
C SER A 62 -1.75 1.42 -9.05
N GLY A 63 -1.18 0.23 -8.83
CA GLY A 63 0.07 -0.20 -9.47
C GLY A 63 1.36 0.37 -8.86
N ASN A 64 1.28 0.98 -7.69
CA ASN A 64 2.42 1.64 -7.03
C ASN A 64 3.39 0.59 -6.46
N CYS A 65 4.69 0.92 -6.45
CA CYS A 65 5.65 0.19 -5.63
C CYS A 65 5.31 0.32 -4.14
N ALA A 66 5.70 -0.68 -3.35
CA ALA A 66 5.42 -0.69 -1.91
C ALA A 66 5.99 0.54 -1.16
N LYS A 67 7.15 1.06 -1.59
CA LYS A 67 7.77 2.27 -1.03
C LYS A 67 6.88 3.50 -1.26
N HIS A 68 6.51 3.76 -2.52
CA HIS A 68 5.66 4.88 -2.90
C HIS A 68 4.25 4.76 -2.30
N GLN A 69 3.68 3.55 -2.21
CA GLN A 69 2.38 3.40 -1.55
C GLN A 69 2.40 3.84 -0.08
N ARG A 70 3.48 3.51 0.66
CA ARG A 70 3.62 3.93 2.06
C ARG A 70 3.73 5.44 2.19
N GLN A 71 4.46 6.09 1.27
CA GLN A 71 4.56 7.55 1.21
C GLN A 71 3.21 8.18 0.89
N VAL A 72 2.50 7.72 -0.14
CA VAL A 72 1.14 8.17 -0.48
C VAL A 72 0.19 8.00 0.71
N ALA A 73 0.20 6.84 1.36
CA ALA A 73 -0.68 6.60 2.50
C ALA A 73 -0.37 7.55 3.68
N ARG A 74 0.91 7.89 3.93
CA ARG A 74 1.29 8.89 4.93
C ARG A 74 0.83 10.30 4.52
N ALA A 75 1.03 10.66 3.25
CA ALA A 75 0.60 11.95 2.70
C ALA A 75 -0.93 12.12 2.78
N ILE A 76 -1.72 11.11 2.39
CA ILE A 76 -3.19 11.14 2.49
C ILE A 76 -3.63 11.28 3.95
N LYS A 77 -3.02 10.54 4.88
CA LYS A 77 -3.35 10.67 6.31
C LYS A 77 -3.10 12.10 6.81
N ARG A 78 -1.95 12.69 6.46
CA ARG A 78 -1.64 14.10 6.79
C ARG A 78 -2.63 15.07 6.15
N ALA A 79 -2.94 14.89 4.86
CA ALA A 79 -3.90 15.73 4.14
C ALA A 79 -5.30 15.71 4.78
N ARG A 80 -5.73 14.56 5.32
CA ARG A 80 -6.99 14.42 6.04
C ARG A 80 -7.03 15.16 7.38
N PHE A 81 -5.89 15.28 8.07
CA PHE A 81 -5.82 16.09 9.31
C PHE A 81 -5.94 17.59 9.04
N VAL A 82 -5.49 18.04 7.86
CA VAL A 82 -5.53 19.45 7.43
C VAL A 82 -6.78 19.73 6.56
N SER A 83 -7.75 18.82 6.53
CA SER A 83 -9.00 18.95 5.77
C SER A 83 -8.84 19.16 4.25
N LEU A 84 -7.68 18.86 3.67
CA LEU A 84 -7.47 18.91 2.22
C LEU A 84 -8.16 17.74 1.50
N VAL A 85 -8.42 16.66 2.23
CA VAL A 85 -8.98 15.42 1.71
C VAL A 85 -10.04 14.92 2.68
N PRO A 86 -11.25 14.51 2.21
CA PRO A 86 -12.29 14.00 3.08
C PRO A 86 -12.01 12.56 3.58
N TYR A 87 -12.50 12.24 4.78
CA TYR A 87 -12.50 10.87 5.31
C TYR A 87 -13.55 9.99 4.64
N ILE A 88 -14.72 10.57 4.37
CA ILE A 88 -15.90 9.92 3.80
C ILE A 88 -16.45 10.88 2.74
N ARG A 89 -16.81 10.32 1.58
CA ARG A 89 -17.58 11.00 0.55
C ARG A 89 -18.86 10.20 0.40
N LEU A 90 -19.99 10.87 0.61
CA LEU A 90 -21.35 10.31 0.53
C LEU A 90 -21.68 9.94 -0.91
#